data_AF-A0A2R6C0U3-F1
#
_entry.id   AF-A0A2R6C0U3-F1
#
_cell.length_a   1.000
_cell.length_b   1.000
_cell.length_c   1.000
_cell.angle_alpha   90.00
_cell.angle_beta   90.00
_cell.angle_gamma   90.00
#
_symmetry.space_group_name_H-M   'P 1'
#
loop_
_entity.id
_entity.type
_entity.pdbx_description
1 polymer ?
#
loop_
_entity_poly.entity_id
_entity_poly.type
_entity_poly.pdbx_seq_one_letter_code
_entity_poly.pdbx_strand_id
1 'polypeptide(L)'
;MLLRLLAILAVAVSISAQAQAPSFRNPSVIPGSQANLHGSYVSSVRYLIFTSDAANFLGILSGQIQIMDFPPSSFSNIQQALSTPYLNVTSGTGSGEEFIYFNMYSPKDPGYYLPFRQAIAHLVNYTYIQSVVLNGIQGVATPNLLLPSAFGDFDQHSNLPV
;
A
#
# COMPACT_ATOMS: atom_id res chain seq x y z
N MET A 1 -14.92 41.45 38.29
CA MET A 1 -15.00 40.80 36.97
C MET A 1 -14.00 39.66 36.97
N LEU A 2 -14.50 38.43 37.06
CA LEU A 2 -13.74 37.20 37.27
C LEU A 2 -13.22 36.68 35.92
N LEU A 3 -11.90 36.52 35.79
CA LEU A 3 -11.24 35.91 34.64
C LEU A 3 -11.55 34.40 34.66
N ARG A 4 -12.39 33.92 33.73
CA ARG A 4 -12.68 32.48 33.59
C ARG A 4 -11.54 31.79 32.86
N LEU A 5 -10.62 31.18 33.61
CA LEU A 5 -9.65 30.22 33.08
C LEU A 5 -10.40 28.94 32.71
N LEU A 6 -10.55 28.66 31.41
CA LEU A 6 -11.05 27.39 30.92
C LEU A 6 -9.87 26.39 30.96
N ALA A 7 -9.79 25.60 32.03
CA ALA A 7 -8.84 24.50 32.11
C ALA A 7 -9.31 23.35 31.20
N ILE A 8 -8.76 23.26 29.99
CA ILE A 8 -8.90 22.09 29.14
C ILE A 8 -8.02 21.00 29.76
N LEU A 9 -8.65 20.08 30.49
CA LEU A 9 -8.00 18.89 31.02
C LEU A 9 -7.71 17.95 29.83
N ALA A 10 -6.51 18.06 29.25
CA ALA A 10 -6.01 17.11 28.27
C ALA A 10 -5.66 15.81 29.00
N VAL A 11 -6.58 14.84 28.99
CA VAL A 11 -6.28 13.47 29.40
C VAL A 11 -5.40 12.87 28.31
N ALA A 12 -4.09 12.91 28.51
CA ALA A 12 -3.15 12.12 27.72
C ALA A 12 -3.38 10.64 28.07
N VAL A 13 -4.15 9.95 27.24
CA VAL A 13 -4.21 8.48 27.30
C VAL A 13 -2.93 7.97 26.65
N SER A 14 -1.92 7.75 27.48
CA SER A 14 -0.71 7.02 27.09
C SER A 14 -1.09 5.56 26.88
N ILE A 15 -1.51 5.20 25.67
CA ILE A 15 -1.63 3.79 25.28
C ILE A 15 -0.21 3.32 24.98
N SER A 16 0.52 2.84 26.00
CA SER A 16 1.75 2.09 25.78
C SER A 16 1.38 0.71 25.22
N ALA A 17 1.01 0.66 23.94
CA ALA A 17 0.90 -0.57 23.19
C ALA A 17 2.31 -0.99 22.75
N GLN A 18 3.14 -1.44 23.70
CA GLN A 18 4.19 -2.40 23.36
C GLN A 18 3.48 -3.73 23.10
N ALA A 19 2.96 -3.89 21.88
CA ALA A 19 2.70 -5.22 21.37
C ALA A 19 4.06 -5.93 21.41
N GLN A 20 4.22 -6.87 22.34
CA GLN A 20 5.32 -7.82 22.27
C GLN A 20 5.18 -8.52 20.93
N ALA A 21 6.08 -8.19 20.01
CA ALA A 21 6.17 -8.90 18.75
C ALA A 21 6.23 -10.39 19.09
N PRO A 22 5.38 -11.24 18.49
CA PRO A 22 5.47 -12.68 18.71
C PRO A 22 6.92 -13.09 18.43
N SER A 23 7.54 -13.81 19.38
CA SER A 23 8.83 -14.43 19.10
C SER A 23 8.58 -15.53 18.06
N PHE A 24 8.73 -15.20 16.79
CA PHE A 24 8.79 -16.21 15.75
C PHE A 24 10.04 -17.03 16.04
N ARG A 25 9.87 -18.29 16.49
CA ARG A 25 10.97 -19.25 16.45
C ARG A 25 11.42 -19.28 15.00
N ASN A 26 12.69 -19.01 14.76
CA ASN A 26 13.31 -19.15 13.46
C ASN A 26 12.85 -20.49 12.87
N PRO A 27 12.12 -20.54 11.74
CA PRO A 27 11.75 -21.80 11.11
C PRO A 27 13.02 -22.34 10.46
N SER A 28 13.93 -22.80 11.30
CA SER A 28 15.05 -23.58 10.84
C SER A 28 14.45 -24.88 10.32
N VAL A 29 14.60 -25.06 9.00
CA VAL A 29 14.54 -26.32 8.27
C VAL A 29 13.15 -26.75 7.81
N ILE A 30 12.83 -26.45 6.54
CA ILE A 30 11.92 -27.31 5.76
C ILE A 30 12.57 -28.71 5.74
N PRO A 31 11.91 -29.77 6.27
CA PRO A 31 12.51 -31.10 6.30
C PRO A 31 12.97 -31.54 4.90
N GLY A 32 14.26 -31.81 4.74
CA GLY A 32 14.87 -32.22 3.46
C GLY A 32 15.59 -31.14 2.66
N SER A 33 15.59 -29.87 3.10
CA SER A 33 16.37 -28.82 2.44
C SER A 33 17.87 -28.93 2.76
N GLN A 34 18.71 -29.10 1.73
CA GLN A 34 20.18 -28.99 1.82
C GLN A 34 20.67 -27.56 1.58
N ALA A 35 19.77 -26.57 1.47
CA ALA A 35 20.17 -25.19 1.30
C ALA A 35 20.87 -24.70 2.59
N ASN A 36 22.06 -24.12 2.45
CA ASN A 36 22.70 -23.39 3.54
C ASN A 36 21.80 -22.21 3.90
N LEU A 37 20.97 -22.37 4.94
CA LEU A 37 20.17 -21.29 5.48
C LEU A 37 21.13 -20.39 6.27
N HIS A 38 21.71 -19.39 5.60
CA HIS A 38 22.59 -18.38 6.20
C HIS A 38 21.90 -17.46 7.23
N GLY A 39 20.76 -17.89 7.78
CA GLY A 39 19.95 -17.10 8.70
C GLY A 39 19.58 -15.73 8.13
N SER A 40 19.02 -14.88 8.98
CA SER A 40 18.97 -13.45 8.68
C SER A 40 20.35 -12.85 8.95
N TYR A 41 20.84 -11.98 8.04
CA TYR A 41 22.03 -11.19 8.28
C TYR A 41 21.81 -10.04 9.29
N VAL A 42 20.58 -9.85 9.78
CA VAL A 42 20.23 -8.85 10.79
C VAL A 42 19.70 -9.51 12.07
N SER A 43 20.06 -8.93 13.22
CA SER A 43 19.63 -9.41 14.55
C SER A 43 18.22 -8.98 14.94
N SER A 44 17.70 -7.89 14.37
CA SER A 44 16.33 -7.42 14.59
C SER A 44 15.84 -6.52 13.45
N VAL A 45 14.52 -6.45 13.30
CA VAL A 45 13.83 -5.51 12.41
C VAL A 45 12.80 -4.75 13.25
N ARG A 46 12.74 -3.42 13.08
CA ARG A 46 11.74 -2.57 13.72
C ARG A 46 10.88 -1.91 12.65
N TYR A 47 9.57 -2.09 12.76
CA TYR A 47 8.61 -1.38 11.93
C TYR A 47 8.25 -0.05 12.61
N LEU A 48 8.32 1.04 11.84
CA LEU A 48 7.86 2.36 12.27
C LEU A 48 6.66 2.72 11.42
N ILE A 49 5.56 3.10 12.08
CA ILE A 49 4.34 3.54 11.41
C ILE A 49 4.36 5.06 11.41
N PHE A 50 4.34 5.64 10.21
CA PHE A 50 4.22 7.07 10.01
C PHE A 50 2.77 7.44 9.72
N THR A 51 2.38 8.65 10.08
CA THR A 51 1.01 9.17 9.85
C THR A 51 0.74 9.58 8.40
N SER A 52 1.79 9.67 7.58
CA SER A 52 1.71 9.99 6.14
C SER A 52 2.87 9.37 5.38
N ASP A 53 2.69 9.19 4.08
CA ASP A 53 3.74 8.76 3.16
C ASP A 53 4.87 9.81 3.05
N ALA A 54 4.54 11.11 3.13
CA ALA A 54 5.52 12.19 3.15
C ALA A 54 6.44 12.11 4.38
N ALA A 55 5.90 11.82 5.56
CA ALA A 55 6.70 11.62 6.77
C ALA A 55 7.57 10.34 6.66
N ASN A 56 7.05 9.29 6.05
CA ASN A 56 7.81 8.07 5.75
C ASN A 56 8.99 8.36 4.80
N PHE A 57 8.74 9.14 3.73
CA PHE A 57 9.76 9.53 2.77
C PHE A 57 10.85 10.44 3.38
N LEU A 58 10.48 11.37 4.26
CA LEU A 58 11.46 12.14 5.04
C LEU A 58 12.26 11.26 6.00
N GLY A 59 11.64 10.22 6.56
CA GLY A 59 12.30 9.22 7.38
C GLY A 59 13.43 8.51 6.63
N ILE A 60 13.21 8.13 5.37
CA ILE A 60 14.24 7.47 4.57
C ILE A 60 15.34 8.45 4.12
N LEU A 61 14.97 9.68 3.73
CA LEU A 61 15.94 10.72 3.34
C LEU A 61 16.84 11.17 4.51
N SER A 62 16.30 11.18 5.73
CA SER A 62 17.06 11.53 6.95
C SER A 62 17.86 10.37 7.54
N GLY A 63 17.68 9.14 7.02
CA GLY A 63 18.30 7.94 7.56
C GLY A 63 17.66 7.40 8.85
N GLN A 64 16.51 7.93 9.27
CA GLN A 64 15.74 7.42 10.40
C GLN A 64 15.27 5.98 10.15
N ILE A 65 14.96 5.64 8.90
CA ILE A 65 14.63 4.28 8.44
C ILE A 65 15.52 3.91 7.25
N GLN A 66 15.74 2.61 7.07
CA GLN A 66 16.57 2.08 5.97
C GLN A 66 15.75 1.58 4.78
N ILE A 67 14.47 1.27 5.00
CA ILE A 67 13.57 0.68 4.01
C ILE A 67 12.20 1.34 4.10
N MET A 68 11.62 1.63 2.93
CA MET A 68 10.25 2.08 2.75
C MET A 68 9.58 1.13 1.76
N ASP A 69 8.55 0.41 2.20
CA ASP A 69 7.93 -0.71 1.46
C ASP A 69 6.83 -0.27 0.47
N PHE A 70 6.41 1.00 0.54
CA PHE A 70 5.45 1.60 -0.39
C PHE A 70 6.07 2.81 -1.07
N PRO A 71 5.86 3.02 -2.39
CA PRO A 71 6.36 4.21 -3.06
C PRO A 71 5.69 5.47 -2.51
N PRO A 72 6.37 6.63 -2.54
CA PRO A 72 5.73 7.91 -2.26
C PRO A 72 4.53 8.15 -3.19
N SER A 73 3.45 8.75 -2.69
CA SER A 73 2.25 8.99 -3.50
C SER A 73 2.35 10.24 -4.39
N SER A 74 3.46 10.97 -4.32
CA SER A 74 3.76 12.13 -5.16
C SER A 74 4.82 11.79 -6.19
N PHE A 75 4.55 12.14 -7.46
CA PHE A 75 5.53 12.04 -8.53
C PHE A 75 6.83 12.81 -8.22
N SER A 76 6.76 13.98 -7.57
CA SER A 76 7.97 14.74 -7.22
C SER A 76 8.86 13.98 -6.24
N ASN A 77 8.26 13.25 -5.30
CA ASN A 77 8.99 12.46 -4.31
C ASN A 77 9.60 11.22 -4.95
N ILE A 78 8.92 10.61 -5.92
CA ILE A 78 9.50 9.51 -6.73
C ILE A 78 10.71 10.02 -7.52
N GLN A 79 10.61 11.17 -8.19
CA GLN A 79 11.74 11.75 -8.91
C GLN A 79 12.91 12.08 -7.96
N GLN A 80 12.61 12.59 -6.76
CA GLN A 80 13.63 12.82 -5.74
C GLN A 80 14.28 11.51 -5.28
N ALA A 81 13.49 10.44 -5.07
CA ALA A 81 14.01 9.14 -4.69
C ALA A 81 14.97 8.58 -5.76
N LEU A 82 14.54 8.62 -7.03
CA LEU A 82 15.32 8.15 -8.18
C LEU A 82 16.62 8.94 -8.41
N SER A 83 16.67 10.20 -8.00
CA SER A 83 17.86 11.06 -8.14
C SER A 83 18.73 11.10 -6.88
N THR A 84 18.30 10.48 -5.77
CA THR A 84 19.08 10.45 -4.52
C THR A 84 20.15 9.37 -4.58
N PRO A 85 21.46 9.70 -4.56
CA PRO A 85 22.54 8.74 -4.86
C PRO A 85 22.64 7.50 -3.95
N TYR A 86 22.10 7.59 -2.73
CA TYR A 86 22.19 6.53 -1.72
C TYR A 86 20.89 5.74 -1.56
N LEU A 87 19.85 6.06 -2.34
CA LEU A 87 18.61 5.31 -2.37
C LEU A 87 18.61 4.38 -3.57
N ASN A 88 18.44 3.09 -3.31
CA ASN A 88 18.11 2.14 -4.35
C ASN A 88 16.58 2.04 -4.46
N VAL A 89 16.04 2.42 -5.61
CA VAL A 89 14.61 2.31 -5.89
C VAL A 89 14.38 1.10 -6.78
N THR A 90 13.67 0.11 -6.27
CA THR A 90 13.31 -1.09 -7.01
C THR A 90 11.81 -1.13 -7.27
N SER A 91 11.43 -1.34 -8.52
CA SER A 91 10.05 -1.55 -8.94
C SER A 91 9.84 -3.02 -9.31
N GLY A 92 8.83 -3.67 -8.72
CA GLY A 92 8.40 -5.01 -9.10
C GLY A 92 6.91 -5.05 -9.41
N THR A 93 6.46 -6.06 -10.16
CA THR A 93 5.05 -6.37 -10.31
C THR A 93 4.51 -6.82 -8.95
N GLY A 94 3.72 -5.97 -8.30
CA GLY A 94 3.06 -6.28 -7.04
C GLY A 94 1.70 -6.94 -7.27
N SER A 95 1.17 -7.59 -6.23
CA SER A 95 -0.22 -8.06 -6.17
C SER A 95 -1.19 -7.03 -5.57
N GLY A 96 -0.70 -5.81 -5.30
CA GLY A 96 -1.50 -4.72 -4.76
C GLY A 96 -2.37 -4.08 -5.83
N GLU A 97 -3.66 -3.95 -5.55
CA GLU A 97 -4.65 -3.42 -6.47
C GLU A 97 -5.60 -2.47 -5.71
N GLU A 98 -5.99 -1.37 -6.35
CA GLU A 98 -6.96 -0.40 -5.83
C GLU A 98 -8.27 -0.53 -6.62
N PHE A 99 -9.40 -0.62 -5.92
CA PHE A 99 -10.68 -0.97 -6.53
C PHE A 99 -11.85 -0.11 -6.04
N ILE A 100 -12.85 0.01 -6.91
CA ILE A 100 -14.18 0.49 -6.53
C ILE A 100 -15.02 -0.71 -6.12
N TYR A 101 -15.43 -0.74 -4.85
CA TYR A 101 -16.35 -1.74 -4.33
C TYR A 101 -17.78 -1.20 -4.28
N PHE A 102 -18.75 -2.06 -4.58
CA PHE A 102 -20.16 -1.76 -4.46
C PHE A 102 -20.79 -2.61 -3.37
N ASN A 103 -21.66 -2.01 -2.57
CA ASN A 103 -22.47 -2.76 -1.63
C ASN A 103 -23.56 -3.54 -2.37
N MET A 104 -23.34 -4.83 -2.55
CA MET A 104 -24.26 -5.74 -3.24
C MET A 104 -25.28 -6.41 -2.32
N TYR A 105 -25.31 -6.07 -1.03
CA TYR A 105 -26.13 -6.74 -0.02
C TYR A 105 -27.43 -6.00 0.31
N SER A 106 -27.61 -4.78 -0.18
CA SER A 106 -28.77 -3.94 0.13
C SER A 106 -29.46 -3.44 -1.13
N PRO A 107 -30.71 -3.83 -1.43
CA PRO A 107 -31.45 -3.30 -2.59
C PRO A 107 -31.78 -1.81 -2.48
N LYS A 108 -31.50 -1.18 -1.34
CA LYS A 108 -31.58 0.29 -1.19
C LYS A 108 -30.34 1.01 -1.73
N ASP A 109 -29.26 0.28 -1.97
CA ASP A 109 -28.02 0.81 -2.53
C ASP A 109 -28.03 0.62 -4.06
N PRO A 110 -27.76 1.66 -4.87
CA PRO A 110 -27.64 1.52 -6.31
C PRO A 110 -26.62 0.46 -6.74
N GLY A 111 -25.56 0.27 -5.95
CA GLY A 111 -24.53 -0.75 -6.14
C GLY A 111 -25.06 -2.19 -6.14
N TYR A 112 -26.26 -2.45 -5.63
CA TYR A 112 -26.95 -3.73 -5.72
C TYR A 112 -27.27 -4.14 -7.17
N TYR A 113 -27.63 -3.16 -8.01
CA TYR A 113 -28.11 -3.41 -9.36
C TYR A 113 -26.96 -3.53 -10.36
N LEU A 114 -26.92 -4.63 -11.11
CA LEU A 114 -25.86 -4.90 -12.10
C LEU A 114 -25.73 -3.79 -13.16
N PRO A 115 -26.81 -3.29 -13.79
CA PRO A 115 -26.69 -2.24 -14.80
C PRO A 115 -26.08 -0.94 -14.25
N PHE A 116 -26.31 -0.62 -12.97
CA PHE A 116 -25.69 0.53 -12.32
C PHE A 116 -24.17 0.34 -12.21
N ARG A 117 -23.70 -0.81 -11.71
CA ARG A 117 -22.27 -1.11 -11.60
C ARG A 117 -21.56 -1.07 -12.97
N GLN A 118 -22.21 -1.62 -13.99
CA GLN A 118 -21.71 -1.56 -15.38
C GLN A 118 -21.62 -0.12 -15.87
N ALA A 119 -22.66 0.70 -15.65
CA ALA A 119 -22.64 2.11 -16.02
C ALA A 119 -21.50 2.87 -15.34
N ILE A 120 -21.25 2.64 -14.04
CA ILE A 120 -20.12 3.25 -13.34
C ILE A 120 -18.78 2.79 -13.95
N ALA A 121 -18.62 1.51 -14.27
CA ALA A 121 -17.39 1.00 -14.90
C ALA A 121 -17.08 1.70 -16.25
N HIS A 122 -18.10 2.03 -17.04
CA HIS A 122 -17.94 2.79 -18.28
C HIS A 122 -17.68 4.29 -18.09
N LEU A 123 -17.94 4.84 -16.89
CA LEU A 123 -17.60 6.23 -16.56
C LEU A 123 -16.15 6.40 -16.09
N VAL A 124 -15.44 5.31 -15.77
CA VAL A 124 -14.04 5.39 -15.33
C VAL A 124 -13.13 5.72 -16.51
N ASN A 125 -12.46 6.88 -16.44
CA ASN A 125 -11.50 7.29 -17.44
C ASN A 125 -10.08 6.80 -17.07
N TYR A 126 -9.76 5.57 -17.46
CA TYR A 126 -8.45 4.95 -17.19
C TYR A 126 -7.28 5.71 -17.83
N THR A 127 -7.46 6.33 -19.00
CA THR A 127 -6.42 7.15 -19.65
C THR A 127 -6.08 8.38 -18.82
N TYR A 128 -7.09 9.04 -18.24
CA TYR A 128 -6.89 10.17 -17.33
C TYR A 128 -6.20 9.71 -16.04
N ILE A 129 -6.61 8.58 -15.46
CA ILE A 129 -5.96 8.04 -14.27
C ILE A 129 -4.49 7.74 -14.56
N GLN A 130 -4.19 7.06 -15.66
CA GLN A 130 -2.81 6.73 -16.04
C GLN A 130 -1.94 7.97 -16.23
N SER A 131 -2.46 8.97 -16.96
CA SER A 131 -1.65 10.12 -17.39
C SER A 131 -1.61 11.27 -16.38
N VAL A 132 -2.67 11.47 -15.59
CA VAL A 132 -2.80 12.62 -14.67
C VAL A 132 -2.69 12.21 -13.20
N VAL A 133 -3.38 11.15 -12.80
CA VAL A 133 -3.40 10.72 -11.39
C VAL A 133 -2.12 9.97 -11.04
N LEU A 134 -1.77 8.95 -11.82
CA LEU A 134 -0.53 8.20 -11.63
C LEU A 134 0.65 9.02 -12.13
N ASN A 135 0.60 9.59 -13.34
CA ASN A 135 1.60 10.53 -13.86
C ASN A 135 3.05 10.12 -13.54
N GLY A 136 3.45 8.89 -13.91
CA GLY A 136 4.79 8.36 -13.64
C GLY A 136 5.00 7.74 -12.25
N ILE A 137 4.00 7.75 -11.38
CA ILE A 137 3.89 6.83 -10.25
C ILE A 137 3.65 5.43 -10.80
N GLN A 138 4.31 4.43 -10.21
CA GLN A 138 4.20 3.03 -10.63
C GLN A 138 2.75 2.53 -10.47
N GLY A 139 2.19 1.98 -11.55
CA GLY A 139 0.83 1.44 -11.58
C GLY A 139 0.27 1.43 -13.01
N VAL A 140 -0.72 0.57 -13.23
CA VAL A 140 -1.44 0.47 -14.51
C VAL A 140 -2.92 0.70 -14.25
N ALA A 141 -3.48 1.75 -14.85
CA ALA A 141 -4.92 1.99 -14.82
C ALA A 141 -5.58 1.19 -15.95
N THR A 142 -6.32 0.15 -15.59
CA THR A 142 -7.03 -0.72 -16.53
C THR A 142 -8.39 -1.11 -15.98
N PRO A 143 -9.40 -1.35 -16.84
CA PRO A 143 -10.53 -2.18 -16.44
C PRO A 143 -10.00 -3.48 -15.82
N ASN A 144 -10.58 -3.88 -14.69
CA ASN A 144 -10.21 -5.15 -14.10
C ASN A 144 -10.79 -6.29 -14.95
N LEU A 145 -9.99 -6.80 -15.88
CA LEU A 145 -10.28 -7.99 -16.69
C LEU A 145 -9.72 -9.26 -16.05
N LEU A 146 -9.07 -9.13 -14.89
CA LEU A 146 -8.31 -10.18 -14.23
C LEU A 146 -9.12 -10.75 -13.06
N LEU A 147 -9.35 -12.06 -13.10
CA LEU A 147 -9.49 -12.81 -11.85
C LEU A 147 -8.09 -12.82 -11.23
N PRO A 148 -7.87 -12.27 -10.03
CA PRO A 148 -6.57 -12.39 -9.39
C PRO A 148 -6.32 -13.87 -9.13
N SER A 149 -5.51 -14.53 -9.96
CA SER A 149 -4.94 -15.81 -9.58
C SER A 149 -3.82 -15.47 -8.59
N ALA A 150 -3.89 -16.05 -7.39
CA ALA A 150 -2.84 -15.91 -6.39
C ALA A 150 -1.48 -16.49 -6.83
N PHE A 151 -1.38 -16.99 -8.08
CA PHE A 151 -0.26 -17.74 -8.64
C PHE A 151 -0.16 -17.43 -10.14
N GLY A 152 0.62 -16.39 -10.47
CA GLY A 152 1.19 -16.05 -11.77
C GLY A 152 0.58 -16.68 -13.02
N ASP A 153 -0.24 -15.92 -13.73
CA ASP A 153 -0.01 -15.58 -15.14
C ASP A 153 -1.11 -14.60 -15.58
N PHE A 154 -0.69 -13.42 -16.06
CA PHE A 154 -1.60 -12.43 -16.64
C PHE A 154 -1.93 -12.88 -18.07
N ASP A 155 -3.05 -13.58 -18.25
CA ASP A 155 -3.46 -13.98 -19.59
C ASP A 155 -4.10 -12.77 -20.30
N GLN A 156 -3.37 -12.16 -21.25
CA GLN A 156 -3.84 -11.02 -22.05
C GLN A 156 -4.90 -11.40 -23.11
N HIS A 157 -5.54 -12.56 -22.99
CA HIS A 157 -6.37 -13.15 -24.05
C HIS A 157 -7.85 -13.40 -23.69
N SER A 158 -8.46 -12.62 -22.80
CA SER A 158 -9.93 -12.62 -22.70
C SER A 158 -10.54 -11.57 -23.63
N ASN A 159 -10.66 -11.94 -24.92
CA ASN A 159 -11.63 -11.34 -25.82
C ASN A 159 -13.04 -11.63 -25.28
N LEU A 160 -13.56 -10.78 -24.40
CA LEU A 160 -14.98 -10.75 -24.09
C LEU A 160 -15.65 -9.65 -24.92
N PRO A 161 -16.73 -9.96 -25.65
CA PRO A 161 -17.42 -9.00 -26.50
C PRO A 161 -18.09 -7.94 -25.63
N VAL A 162 -18.01 -6.70 -26.10
CA VAL A 162 -18.68 -5.50 -25.59
C VAL A 162 -20.19 -5.69 -25.56
#